data_AF-U2AWM7-F1
#
_entry.id   AF-U2AWM7-F1
#
_cell.length_a   1.000
_cell.length_b   1.000
_cell.length_c   1.000
_cell.angle_alpha   90.00
_cell.angle_beta   90.00
_cell.angle_gamma   90.00
#
_symmetry.space_group_name_H-M   'P 1'
#
loop_
_entity.id
_entity.type
_entity.pdbx_description
1 polymer ?
#
loop_
_entity_poly.entity_id
_entity_poly.type
_entity_poly.pdbx_seq_one_letter_code
_entity_poly.pdbx_strand_id
1 'polypeptide(L)'
;MIANLQDFLLELGKGFAFIGRQYRINIGSCHFYVDLVFYHRILKCFVLIDLKKGEIEHNDIGQMNLYLNYFKNEENTEGDNEPIGIVLGAYKHQVLIEYAMQGISNQLFVSRYQLYLPDKQQLQEELRRIIDEE
;
A
#
# COMPACT_ATOMS: atom_id res chain seq x y z
N MET A 1 -9.70 -13.44 5.44
CA MET A 1 -9.48 -12.19 4.69
C MET A 1 -8.11 -12.06 3.99
N ILE A 2 -7.01 -11.74 4.70
CA ILE A 2 -5.82 -11.12 4.05
C ILE A 2 -4.94 -12.08 3.20
N ALA A 3 -4.94 -13.39 3.49
CA ALA A 3 -4.11 -14.35 2.73
C ALA A 3 -4.46 -14.36 1.23
N ASN A 4 -5.76 -14.35 0.91
CA ASN A 4 -6.24 -14.35 -0.47
C ASN A 4 -5.84 -13.05 -1.21
N LEU A 5 -5.79 -11.90 -0.53
CA LEU A 5 -5.39 -10.63 -1.15
C LEU A 5 -3.90 -10.59 -1.41
N GLN A 6 -3.10 -11.15 -0.50
CA GLN A 6 -1.66 -11.28 -0.66
C GLN A 6 -1.34 -12.16 -1.86
N ASP A 7 -1.98 -13.33 -1.98
CA ASP A 7 -1.76 -14.25 -3.08
C ASP A 7 -2.17 -13.60 -4.42
N PHE A 8 -3.31 -12.91 -4.44
CA PHE A 8 -3.73 -12.13 -5.60
C PHE A 8 -2.70 -11.07 -6.03
N LEU A 9 -2.15 -10.30 -5.09
CA LEU A 9 -1.13 -9.29 -5.38
C LEU A 9 0.17 -9.91 -5.93
N LEU A 10 0.53 -11.10 -5.48
CA LEU A 10 1.67 -11.85 -5.99
C LEU A 10 1.39 -12.41 -7.40
N GLU A 11 0.16 -12.79 -7.69
CA GLU A 11 -0.28 -13.31 -9.01
C GLU A 11 -0.41 -12.20 -10.06
N LEU A 12 -0.86 -11.00 -9.67
CA LEU A 12 -1.08 -9.84 -10.55
C LEU A 12 0.19 -9.24 -11.14
N GLY A 13 1.29 -9.23 -10.39
CA GLY A 13 2.38 -8.30 -10.63
C GLY A 13 3.74 -8.95 -10.83
N LYS A 14 4.36 -8.69 -11.99
CA LYS A 14 5.80 -8.93 -12.17
C LYS A 14 6.60 -7.93 -11.34
N GLY A 15 6.87 -8.26 -10.08
CA GLY A 15 7.88 -7.54 -9.31
C GLY A 15 7.60 -7.33 -7.85
N PHE A 16 6.43 -7.71 -7.35
CA PHE A 16 6.16 -7.71 -5.91
C PHE A 16 6.94 -8.83 -5.22
N ALA A 17 7.62 -8.47 -4.14
CA ALA A 17 8.19 -9.37 -3.17
C ALA A 17 7.51 -9.12 -1.83
N PHE A 18 6.94 -10.17 -1.24
CA PHE A 18 6.27 -10.06 0.05
C PHE A 18 7.31 -9.87 1.17
N ILE A 19 7.11 -8.83 2.00
CA ILE A 19 7.99 -8.52 3.14
C ILE A 19 7.32 -8.95 4.44
N GLY A 20 6.04 -8.64 4.61
CA GLY A 20 5.34 -9.00 5.83
C GLY A 20 3.87 -8.59 5.84
N ARG A 21 3.16 -9.15 6.81
CA ARG A 21 1.76 -8.86 7.12
C ARG A 21 1.65 -8.43 8.56
N GLN A 22 0.73 -7.50 8.86
CA GLN A 22 0.62 -6.88 10.18
C GLN A 22 2.00 -6.38 10.64
N TYR A 23 2.71 -5.73 9.73
CA TYR A 23 4.09 -5.31 9.94
C TYR A 23 4.12 -4.24 11.01
N ARG A 24 4.81 -4.53 12.12
CA ARG A 24 4.85 -3.67 13.29
C ARG A 24 5.88 -2.56 13.08
N ILE A 25 5.40 -1.32 13.10
CA ILE A 25 6.23 -0.11 13.16
C ILE A 25 6.25 0.40 14.60
N ASN A 26 7.45 0.63 15.14
CA ASN A 26 7.64 1.17 16.48
C ASN A 26 8.21 2.58 16.40
N ILE A 27 7.46 3.57 16.86
CA ILE A 27 7.91 4.98 16.90
C ILE A 27 7.75 5.47 18.34
N GLY A 28 8.87 5.60 19.05
CA GLY A 28 8.87 5.89 20.48
C GLY A 28 8.14 4.80 21.26
N SER A 29 7.09 5.18 22.00
CA SER A 29 6.23 4.25 22.75
C SER A 29 4.98 3.80 21.98
N CYS A 30 4.78 4.28 20.75
CA CYS A 30 3.63 3.96 19.93
C CYS A 30 3.91 2.75 19.04
N HIS A 31 2.91 1.87 18.91
CA HIS A 31 2.95 0.69 18.05
C HIS A 31 1.90 0.83 16.97
N PHE A 32 2.35 0.77 15.72
CA PHE A 32 1.51 0.82 14.54
C PHE A 32 1.67 -0.46 13.75
N TYR A 33 0.68 -0.74 12.91
CA TYR A 33 0.65 -1.95 12.09
C TYR A 33 0.23 -1.58 10.68
N VAL A 34 1.06 -1.97 9.72
CA VAL A 34 0.73 -1.93 8.29
C VAL A 34 0.15 -3.28 7.91
N ASP A 35 -0.99 -3.32 7.22
CA ASP A 35 -1.66 -4.60 6.95
C ASP A 35 -0.81 -5.51 6.08
N LEU A 36 -0.23 -4.96 5.01
CA LEU A 36 0.65 -5.67 4.08
C LEU A 36 1.81 -4.77 3.66
N VAL A 37 3.02 -5.35 3.66
CA VAL A 37 4.24 -4.70 3.17
C VAL A 37 4.83 -5.54 2.06
N PHE A 38 5.06 -4.89 0.92
CA PHE A 38 5.77 -5.47 -0.22
C PHE A 38 6.97 -4.61 -0.59
N TYR A 39 7.88 -5.20 -1.33
CA TYR A 39 8.92 -4.48 -2.07
C TYR A 39 8.70 -4.71 -3.56
N HIS A 40 8.70 -3.64 -4.36
CA HIS A 40 8.52 -3.73 -5.80
C HIS A 40 9.87 -3.64 -6.53
N ARG A 41 10.40 -4.76 -7.03
CA ARG A 41 11.78 -4.83 -7.57
C ARG A 41 12.08 -3.95 -8.80
N ILE A 42 11.10 -3.69 -9.66
CA ILE A 42 11.30 -2.86 -10.87
C ILE A 42 11.33 -1.38 -10.48
N LEU A 43 10.36 -0.96 -9.68
CA LEU A 43 10.29 0.38 -9.11
C LEU A 43 11.36 0.63 -8.03
N LYS A 44 11.93 -0.42 -7.45
CA LYS A 44 12.85 -0.39 -6.31
C LYS A 44 12.32 0.45 -5.15
N CYS A 45 11.12 0.15 -4.67
CA CYS A 45 10.54 0.84 -3.53
C CYS A 45 9.65 -0.10 -2.71
N PHE A 46 9.43 0.25 -1.45
CA PHE A 46 8.41 -0.40 -0.63
C PHE A 46 7.01 0.04 -1.04
N VAL A 47 6.06 -0.89 -0.99
CA VAL A 47 4.64 -0.66 -1.20
C VAL A 47 3.90 -1.08 0.06
N LEU A 48 3.32 -0.10 0.75
CA LEU A 48 2.58 -0.26 2.00
C LEU A 48 1.10 -0.26 1.67
N ILE A 49 0.37 -1.27 2.13
CA ILE A 49 -1.07 -1.41 1.85
C ILE A 49 -1.83 -1.55 3.16
N ASP A 50 -2.80 -0.66 3.37
CA ASP A 50 -3.75 -0.70 4.48
C ASP A 50 -5.17 -0.95 3.96
N LEU A 51 -5.91 -1.84 4.62
CA LEU A 51 -7.24 -2.27 4.25
C LEU A 51 -8.28 -1.67 5.21
N LYS A 52 -9.30 -1.03 4.67
CA LYS A 52 -10.37 -0.36 5.45
C LYS A 52 -11.72 -0.96 5.08
N LYS A 53 -12.43 -1.45 6.10
CA LYS A 53 -13.81 -1.97 5.96
C LYS A 53 -14.83 -0.86 5.66
N GLY A 54 -14.53 0.39 6.01
CA GLY A 54 -15.41 1.55 5.88
C GLY A 54 -14.96 2.58 4.84
N GLU A 55 -15.48 3.81 4.97
CA GLU A 55 -14.96 4.97 4.25
C GLU A 55 -13.53 5.28 4.73
N ILE A 56 -12.70 5.79 3.83
CA ILE A 56 -11.34 6.22 4.16
C ILE A 56 -11.43 7.61 4.78
N GLU A 57 -10.91 7.75 6.00
CA GLU A 57 -10.93 8.99 6.76
C GLU A 57 -9.61 9.75 6.63
N HIS A 58 -9.64 11.06 6.95
CA HIS A 58 -8.42 11.88 6.91
C HIS A 58 -7.31 11.36 7.85
N ASN A 59 -7.70 10.69 8.94
CA ASN A 59 -6.76 10.06 9.86
C ASN A 59 -5.99 8.90 9.20
N ASP A 60 -6.62 8.15 8.28
CA ASP A 60 -5.95 7.06 7.56
C ASP A 60 -4.83 7.60 6.65
N ILE A 61 -5.05 8.76 6.03
CA ILE A 61 -4.04 9.44 5.21
C ILE A 61 -2.88 9.92 6.09
N GLY A 62 -3.18 10.49 7.26
CA GLY A 62 -2.16 10.90 8.23
C GLY A 62 -1.31 9.72 8.71
N GLN A 63 -1.96 8.60 9.01
CA GLN A 63 -1.32 7.36 9.41
C GLN A 63 -0.43 6.79 8.29
N MET A 64 -0.91 6.76 7.05
CA MET A 64 -0.11 6.31 5.90
C MET A 64 1.13 7.20 5.70
N ASN A 65 0.99 8.53 5.82
CA ASN A 65 2.14 9.45 5.75
C ASN A 65 3.19 9.16 6.82
N LEU A 66 2.77 8.82 8.05
CA LEU A 66 3.68 8.40 9.11
C LEU A 66 4.47 7.15 8.69
N TYR A 67 3.79 6.16 8.13
CA TYR A 67 4.41 4.91 7.70
C TYR A 67 5.43 5.11 6.60
N LEU A 68 5.09 5.93 5.60
CA LEU A 68 5.98 6.23 4.49
C LEU A 68 7.24 6.96 4.94
N ASN A 69 7.10 7.91 5.88
CA ASN A 69 8.26 8.58 6.47
C ASN A 69 9.14 7.61 7.27
N TYR A 70 8.54 6.68 8.01
CA TYR A 70 9.29 5.65 8.72
C TYR A 70 10.07 4.79 7.73
N PHE A 71 9.42 4.25 6.69
CA PHE A 71 10.10 3.42 5.69
C PHE A 71 11.20 4.18 4.96
N LYS A 72 10.94 5.42 4.57
CA LYS A 72 11.93 6.28 3.91
C LYS A 72 13.20 6.48 4.76
N ASN A 73 13.06 6.65 6.06
CA ASN A 73 14.18 7.00 6.94
C ASN A 73 14.87 5.78 7.56
N GLU A 74 14.14 4.71 7.82
CA GLU A 74 14.62 3.57 8.62
C GLU A 74 14.77 2.27 7.81
N GLU A 75 13.94 2.04 6.78
CA GLU A 75 13.90 0.78 6.03
C GLU A 75 14.53 0.89 4.63
N ASN A 76 14.40 2.05 3.98
CA ASN A 76 14.99 2.32 2.68
C ASN A 76 16.52 2.27 2.76
N THR A 77 17.11 1.68 1.74
CA THR A 77 18.56 1.59 1.56
C THR A 77 19.03 2.42 0.37
N GLU A 78 20.35 2.51 0.19
CA GLU A 78 20.92 3.23 -0.95
C GLU A 78 20.43 2.64 -2.29
N GLY A 79 19.77 3.49 -3.08
CA GLY A 79 19.21 3.11 -4.38
C GLY A 79 17.73 2.73 -4.36
N ASP A 80 17.09 2.70 -3.19
CA ASP A 80 15.64 2.64 -3.09
C ASP A 80 14.99 3.99 -3.41
N ASN A 81 13.89 3.94 -4.15
CA ASN A 81 13.01 5.07 -4.40
C ASN A 81 12.07 5.29 -3.20
N GLU A 82 11.41 6.46 -3.19
CA GLU A 82 10.41 6.80 -2.20
C GLU A 82 9.33 5.71 -2.09
N PRO A 83 8.92 5.31 -0.87
CA PRO A 83 7.92 4.27 -0.67
C PRO A 83 6.55 4.73 -1.13
N ILE A 84 5.68 3.77 -1.46
CA ILE A 84 4.35 4.01 -2.00
C ILE A 84 3.31 3.52 -0.99
N GLY A 85 2.36 4.40 -0.65
CA GLY A 85 1.20 4.04 0.18
C GLY A 85 -0.03 3.73 -0.66
N ILE A 86 -0.79 2.71 -0.27
CA ILE A 86 -2.07 2.35 -0.86
C ILE A 86 -3.06 2.13 0.28
N VAL A 87 -4.17 2.87 0.28
CA VAL A 87 -5.27 2.65 1.22
C VAL A 87 -6.47 2.11 0.43
N LEU A 88 -6.93 0.91 0.77
CA LEU A 88 -8.03 0.25 0.09
C LEU A 88 -9.29 0.27 0.94
N GLY A 89 -10.31 1.00 0.48
CA GLY A 89 -11.62 1.10 1.14
C GLY A 89 -12.68 0.25 0.46
N ALA A 90 -13.49 -0.46 1.25
CA ALA A 90 -14.57 -1.32 0.74
C ALA A 90 -15.83 -0.54 0.34
N TYR A 91 -16.09 0.61 0.97
CA TYR A 91 -17.36 1.32 0.86
C TYR A 91 -17.45 2.18 -0.43
N LYS A 92 -18.64 2.16 -1.07
CA LYS A 92 -19.02 3.00 -2.23
C LYS A 92 -18.08 3.01 -3.45
N HIS A 93 -17.32 1.94 -3.71
CA HIS A 93 -16.33 1.91 -4.82
C HIS A 93 -15.25 3.01 -4.68
N GLN A 94 -15.03 3.56 -3.49
CA GLN A 94 -13.94 4.50 -3.26
C GLN A 94 -12.69 3.72 -2.87
N VAL A 95 -11.91 3.32 -3.86
CA VAL A 95 -10.49 3.12 -3.62
C VAL A 95 -9.84 4.48 -3.77
N LEU A 96 -9.55 5.08 -2.64
CA LEU A 96 -8.62 6.18 -2.59
C LEU A 96 -7.23 5.56 -2.68
N ILE A 97 -6.76 5.30 -3.91
CA ILE A 97 -5.31 5.14 -4.11
C ILE A 97 -4.70 6.53 -3.95
N GLU A 98 -4.67 7.00 -2.70
CA GLU A 98 -3.79 8.08 -2.33
C GLU A 98 -2.41 7.47 -2.19
N TYR A 99 -1.66 7.62 -3.27
CA TYR A 99 -0.21 7.56 -3.22
C TYR A 99 0.24 8.74 -2.36
N ALA A 100 0.20 8.55 -1.05
CA ALA A 100 0.82 9.48 -0.14
C ALA A 100 2.30 9.50 -0.54
N MET A 101 2.72 10.59 -1.16
CA MET A 101 4.06 10.76 -1.69
C MET A 101 4.52 12.13 -1.22
N GLN A 102 5.57 12.17 -0.41
CA GLN A 102 6.24 13.43 -0.17
C GLN A 102 7.00 13.83 -1.45
N GLY A 103 6.53 14.88 -2.11
CA GLY A 103 7.34 15.61 -3.11
C GLY A 103 7.37 15.06 -4.54
N ILE A 104 6.54 14.08 -4.93
CA ILE A 104 6.40 13.67 -6.34
C ILE A 104 5.19 14.36 -6.97
N SER A 105 5.33 14.87 -8.20
CA SER A 105 4.20 15.43 -8.94
C SER A 105 3.22 14.33 -9.35
N ASN A 106 1.91 14.58 -9.17
CA ASN A 106 0.85 13.62 -9.50
C ASN A 106 0.92 13.10 -10.96
N GLN A 107 1.41 13.89 -11.91
CA GLN A 107 1.53 13.48 -13.32
C GLN A 107 2.69 12.50 -13.59
N LEU A 108 3.86 12.72 -12.97
CA LEU A 108 4.98 11.77 -13.10
C LEU A 108 4.62 10.45 -12.43
N PHE A 109 3.90 10.55 -11.30
CA PHE A 109 3.38 9.42 -10.56
C PHE A 109 2.46 8.55 -11.44
N VAL A 110 1.39 9.14 -11.97
CA VAL A 110 0.36 8.39 -12.73
C VAL A 110 0.97 7.67 -13.93
N SER A 111 1.87 8.31 -14.68
CA SER A 111 2.44 7.70 -15.88
C SER A 111 3.47 6.60 -15.61
N ARG A 112 4.31 6.72 -14.57
CA ARG A 112 5.34 5.71 -14.26
C ARG A 112 4.77 4.52 -13.50
N TYR A 113 3.92 4.75 -12.51
CA TYR A 113 3.54 3.70 -11.57
C TYR A 113 2.29 2.92 -11.98
N GLN A 114 1.35 3.51 -12.73
CA GLN A 114 0.18 2.75 -13.25
C GLN A 114 0.58 1.56 -14.14
N LEU A 115 1.75 1.62 -14.78
CA LEU A 115 2.23 0.52 -15.64
C LEU A 115 2.71 -0.70 -14.85
N TYR A 116 3.06 -0.53 -13.57
CA TYR A 116 3.68 -1.58 -12.76
C TYR A 116 2.86 -1.97 -11.53
N LEU A 117 2.00 -1.07 -11.04
CA LEU A 117 1.09 -1.36 -9.95
C LEU A 117 -0.19 -2.02 -10.46
N PRO A 118 -0.86 -2.87 -9.64
CA PRO A 118 -2.08 -3.53 -10.05
C PRO A 118 -3.19 -2.55 -10.41
N ASP A 119 -4.08 -2.98 -11.30
CA ASP A 119 -5.23 -2.18 -11.69
C ASP A 119 -6.14 -1.91 -10.49
N LYS A 120 -6.59 -0.66 -10.37
CA LYS A 120 -7.41 -0.20 -9.25
C LYS A 120 -8.73 -0.95 -9.16
N GLN A 121 -9.39 -1.22 -10.29
CA GLN A 121 -10.68 -1.90 -10.30
C GLN A 121 -10.50 -3.37 -9.91
N GLN A 122 -9.44 -4.01 -10.40
CA GLN A 122 -9.12 -5.39 -10.01
C GLN A 122 -8.84 -5.51 -8.50
N LEU A 123 -8.07 -4.59 -7.92
CA LEU A 123 -7.85 -4.53 -6.46
C LEU A 123 -9.16 -4.36 -5.68
N GLN A 124 -10.10 -3.56 -6.20
CA GLN A 124 -11.41 -3.36 -5.58
C GLN A 124 -12.25 -4.63 -5.59
N GLU A 125 -12.29 -5.31 -6.72
CA GLU A 125 -13.08 -6.52 -6.90
C GLU A 125 -12.57 -7.64 -5.97
N GLU A 126 -11.26 -7.84 -5.89
CA GLU A 126 -10.71 -8.85 -4.99
C GLU A 126 -10.88 -8.48 -3.52
N LEU A 127 -10.67 -7.21 -3.14
CA LEU A 127 -10.93 -6.78 -1.77
C LEU A 127 -12.39 -7.05 -1.38
N ARG A 128 -13.34 -6.83 -2.29
CA ARG A 128 -14.76 -7.12 -2.04
C ARG A 128 -15.04 -8.59 -1.87
N ARG A 129 -14.54 -9.44 -2.77
CA ARG A 129 -14.70 -10.90 -2.63
C ARG A 129 -14.22 -11.36 -1.27
N ILE A 130 -13.06 -10.87 -0.88
CA ILE A 130 -12.43 -11.17 0.40
C ILE A 130 -13.25 -10.66 1.60
N ILE A 131 -13.99 -9.57 1.43
CA ILE A 131 -14.87 -9.02 2.47
C ILE A 131 -16.23 -9.75 2.53
N ASP A 132 -16.80 -10.11 1.38
CA ASP A 132 -18.10 -10.75 1.25
C ASP A 132 -18.04 -12.27 1.55
N GLU A 133 -16.85 -12.89 1.51
CA GLU A 133 -16.60 -14.29 1.90
C GLU A 133 -16.51 -14.52 3.44
N GLU A 134 -16.56 -13.45 4.25
CA GLU A 134 -16.62 -13.51 5.74
C GLU A 134 -18.01 -13.10 6.27
#